data_AF-A0A0P7ZCK6-F1
#
_entry.id   AF-A0A0P7ZCK6-F1
#
_cell.length_a   1.000
_cell.length_b   1.000
_cell.length_c   1.000
_cell.angle_alpha   90.00
_cell.angle_beta   90.00
_cell.angle_gamma   90.00
#
_symmetry.space_group_name_H-M   'P 1'
#
loop_
_entity.id
_entity.type
_entity.pdbx_description
1 polymer ?
#
loop_
_entity_poly.entity_id
_entity_poly.type
_entity_poly.pdbx_seq_one_letter_code
_entity_poly.pdbx_strand_id
1 'polypeptide(L)'
;MKYYLRVFCQESAPLSPEEVIEFIKDGFFFEPEPQITLQKENDLNWEIKVVYDKERDPVIISTYSDDKESKKEIEEIRFVLNISKESKKKEMISKLINSTNIVYTLQINQDQITDDCWEMLDSVEAMLMRSCNGILFTSDNEFFDQKLQKIYKL
;
A
#
# COMPACT_ATOMS: atom_id res chain seq x y z
N MET A 1 -17.25 2.80 0.96
CA MET A 1 -16.43 3.88 1.54
C MET A 1 -15.01 3.73 1.02
N LYS A 2 -14.28 4.82 0.73
CA LYS A 2 -12.87 4.72 0.34
C LYS A 2 -12.03 4.21 1.50
N TYR A 3 -11.21 3.20 1.25
CA TYR A 3 -10.29 2.61 2.21
C TYR A 3 -8.90 2.57 1.59
N TYR A 4 -7.88 2.82 2.41
CA TYR A 4 -6.51 2.97 1.97
C TYR A 4 -5.59 2.05 2.76
N LEU A 5 -4.76 1.33 2.01
CA LEU A 5 -3.69 0.49 2.49
C LEU A 5 -2.39 1.14 2.01
N ARG A 6 -1.48 1.45 2.93
CA ARG A 6 -0.26 2.19 2.63
C ARG A 6 0.97 1.41 3.04
N VAL A 7 1.85 1.13 2.09
CA VAL A 7 3.12 0.48 2.36
C VAL A 7 4.21 1.53 2.39
N PHE A 8 4.79 1.73 3.58
CA PHE A 8 5.91 2.64 3.82
C PHE A 8 7.21 1.89 3.63
N CYS A 9 7.97 2.25 2.59
CA CYS A 9 9.16 1.55 2.14
C CYS A 9 10.44 2.30 2.52
N GLN A 10 11.43 1.57 3.04
CA GLN A 10 12.74 2.12 3.39
C GLN A 10 13.72 2.10 2.22
N GLU A 11 13.56 1.17 1.28
CA GLU A 11 14.38 1.12 0.08
C GLU A 11 14.08 2.30 -0.86
N SER A 12 15.06 2.71 -1.66
CA SER A 12 14.96 3.89 -2.55
C SER A 12 14.58 3.54 -3.99
N ALA A 13 14.47 2.26 -4.34
CA ALA A 13 14.05 1.79 -5.65
C ALA A 13 12.65 1.15 -5.55
N PRO A 14 11.62 1.72 -6.21
CA PRO A 14 10.31 1.10 -6.28
C PRO A 14 10.34 -0.07 -7.28
N LEU A 15 9.40 -0.99 -7.11
CA LEU A 15 9.02 -1.91 -8.18
C LEU A 15 8.47 -1.09 -9.35
N SER A 16 8.77 -1.55 -10.56
CA SER A 16 8.14 -1.05 -11.77
C SER A 16 6.64 -1.37 -11.77
N PRO A 17 5.80 -0.58 -12.48
CA PRO A 17 4.40 -0.92 -12.62
C PRO A 17 4.22 -2.26 -13.35
N GLU A 18 5.13 -2.62 -14.27
CA GLU A 18 5.13 -3.90 -14.98
C GLU A 18 5.27 -5.09 -14.01
N GLU A 19 6.22 -5.05 -13.09
CA GLU A 19 6.41 -6.11 -12.09
C GLU A 19 5.15 -6.33 -11.24
N VAL A 20 4.48 -5.25 -10.85
CA VAL A 20 3.23 -5.34 -10.08
C VAL A 20 2.08 -5.89 -10.94
N ILE A 21 1.98 -5.46 -12.20
CA ILE A 21 0.96 -5.95 -13.14
C ILE A 21 1.15 -7.44 -13.42
N GLU A 22 2.38 -7.88 -13.69
CA GLU A 22 2.71 -9.28 -13.94
C GLU A 22 2.38 -10.14 -12.73
N PHE A 23 2.76 -9.70 -11.52
CA PHE A 23 2.41 -10.40 -10.29
C PHE A 23 0.90 -10.60 -10.12
N ILE A 24 0.08 -9.56 -10.39
CA ILE A 24 -1.38 -9.66 -10.27
C ILE A 24 -1.95 -10.66 -11.29
N LYS A 25 -1.44 -10.65 -12.53
CA LYS A 25 -1.92 -11.56 -13.58
C LYS A 25 -1.54 -13.01 -13.30
N ASP A 26 -0.31 -13.25 -12.84
CA ASP A 26 0.21 -14.58 -12.57
C ASP A 26 -0.34 -15.21 -11.29
N GLY A 27 -0.87 -14.40 -10.37
CA GLY A 27 -1.42 -14.88 -9.10
C GLY A 27 -2.78 -15.57 -9.19
N PHE A 28 -3.42 -15.63 -10.37
CA PHE A 28 -4.71 -16.29 -10.62
C PHE A 28 -5.80 -15.94 -9.59
N PHE A 29 -6.01 -14.64 -9.33
CA PHE A 29 -6.96 -14.19 -8.31
C PHE A 29 -8.41 -14.11 -8.80
N PHE A 30 -8.64 -13.92 -10.10
CA PHE A 30 -9.98 -13.57 -10.62
C PHE A 30 -10.35 -14.42 -11.84
N GLU A 31 -11.63 -14.77 -11.91
CA GLU A 31 -12.27 -15.31 -13.11
C GLU A 31 -13.53 -14.48 -13.45
N PRO A 32 -13.55 -13.69 -14.54
CA PRO A 32 -12.52 -13.56 -15.58
C PRO A 32 -11.30 -12.72 -15.14
N GLU A 33 -10.22 -12.79 -15.93
CA GLU A 33 -9.00 -11.99 -15.70
C GLU A 33 -9.30 -10.48 -15.56
N PRO A 34 -8.59 -9.78 -14.65
CA PRO A 34 -8.81 -8.37 -14.43
C PRO A 34 -8.26 -7.53 -15.59
N GLN A 35 -8.92 -6.42 -15.90
CA GLN A 35 -8.38 -5.42 -16.81
C GLN A 35 -7.48 -4.45 -16.03
N ILE A 36 -6.19 -4.44 -16.35
CA ILE A 36 -5.21 -3.57 -15.69
C ILE A 36 -4.69 -2.52 -16.68
N THR A 37 -4.67 -1.26 -16.25
CA THR A 37 -4.25 -0.13 -17.07
C THR A 37 -3.32 0.79 -16.30
N LEU A 38 -2.19 1.18 -16.90
CA LEU A 38 -1.30 2.22 -16.40
C LEU A 38 -1.93 3.58 -16.69
N GLN A 39 -2.24 4.33 -15.64
CA GLN A 39 -2.91 5.64 -15.72
C GLN A 39 -1.90 6.79 -15.79
N LYS A 40 -0.79 6.66 -15.06
CA LYS A 40 0.28 7.66 -14.99
C LYS A 40 1.61 6.97 -14.77
N GLU A 41 2.66 7.55 -15.33
CA GLU A 41 4.03 7.13 -15.12
C GLU A 41 4.96 8.34 -15.28
N ASN A 42 5.78 8.58 -14.26
CA ASN A 42 6.85 9.56 -14.28
C ASN A 42 7.96 9.16 -13.29
N ASP A 43 9.10 8.72 -13.82
CA ASP A 43 10.23 8.21 -13.05
C ASP A 43 9.80 7.17 -12.01
N LEU A 44 9.79 7.55 -10.73
CA LEU A 44 9.48 6.69 -9.58
C LEU A 44 7.99 6.73 -9.18
N ASN A 45 7.18 7.55 -9.86
CA ASN A 45 5.77 7.77 -9.55
C ASN A 45 4.91 7.15 -10.66
N TRP A 46 4.08 6.17 -10.31
CA TRP A 46 3.17 5.53 -11.25
C TRP A 46 1.84 5.20 -10.58
N GLU A 47 0.80 5.02 -11.39
CA GLU A 47 -0.54 4.67 -10.94
C GLU A 47 -1.13 3.65 -11.90
N ILE A 48 -1.50 2.47 -11.38
CA ILE A 48 -2.24 1.45 -12.12
C ILE A 48 -3.66 1.33 -11.59
N LYS A 49 -4.58 1.04 -12.51
CA LYS A 49 -5.99 0.78 -12.23
C LYS A 49 -6.32 -0.66 -12.57
N VAL A 50 -6.79 -1.41 -11.59
CA VAL A 50 -7.20 -2.81 -11.68
C VAL A 50 -8.73 -2.89 -11.64
N VAL A 51 -9.34 -3.22 -12.77
CA VAL A 51 -10.78 -3.47 -12.90
C VAL A 51 -10.99 -4.99 -12.90
N TYR A 52 -11.31 -5.53 -11.73
CA TYR A 52 -11.57 -6.96 -11.53
C TYR A 52 -13.04 -7.34 -11.75
N ASP A 53 -13.96 -6.40 -11.56
CA ASP A 53 -15.39 -6.54 -11.82
C ASP A 53 -15.91 -5.21 -12.41
N LYS A 54 -16.70 -5.29 -13.48
CA LYS A 54 -17.22 -4.10 -14.19
C LYS A 54 -18.30 -3.37 -13.40
N GLU A 55 -18.93 -4.02 -12.44
CA GLU A 55 -19.98 -3.45 -11.59
C GLU A 55 -19.44 -2.86 -10.28
N ARG A 56 -18.13 -2.98 -10.03
CA ARG A 56 -17.47 -2.53 -8.79
C ARG A 56 -16.46 -1.44 -9.06
N ASP A 57 -16.18 -0.66 -8.02
CA ASP A 57 -15.09 0.30 -8.07
C ASP A 57 -13.74 -0.42 -8.24
N PRO A 58 -12.85 0.12 -9.08
CA PRO A 58 -11.52 -0.45 -9.31
C PRO A 58 -10.63 -0.33 -8.08
N VAL A 59 -9.64 -1.21 -7.99
CA VAL A 59 -8.47 -0.99 -7.13
C VAL A 59 -7.51 -0.06 -7.84
N ILE A 60 -7.08 1.00 -7.15
CA ILE A 60 -6.02 1.89 -7.63
C ILE A 60 -4.78 1.61 -6.81
N ILE A 61 -3.68 1.28 -7.47
CA ILE A 61 -2.38 1.08 -6.84
C ILE A 61 -1.46 2.16 -7.39
N SER A 62 -0.89 2.98 -6.52
CA SER A 62 0.05 4.02 -6.90
C SER A 62 1.30 3.99 -6.04
N THR A 63 2.40 4.43 -6.62
CA THR A 63 3.64 4.70 -5.90
C THR A 63 3.93 6.18 -5.93
N TYR A 64 4.49 6.65 -4.82
CA TYR A 64 4.91 8.02 -4.67
C TYR A 64 6.29 8.06 -3.99
N SER A 65 7.19 8.88 -4.55
CA SER A 65 8.55 9.08 -4.07
C SER A 65 8.86 10.57 -3.99
N ASP A 66 9.21 11.03 -2.79
CA ASP A 66 9.60 12.42 -2.47
C ASP A 66 8.63 13.54 -2.94
N ASP A 67 7.40 13.17 -3.30
CA ASP A 67 6.39 14.10 -3.78
C ASP A 67 5.61 14.76 -2.62
N LYS A 68 4.75 15.72 -2.95
CA LYS A 68 3.97 16.47 -1.96
C LYS A 68 2.96 15.56 -1.23
N GLU A 69 2.39 14.56 -1.90
CA GLU A 69 1.37 13.68 -1.33
C GLU A 69 2.00 12.72 -0.33
N SER A 70 3.12 12.07 -0.67
CA SER A 70 3.89 11.21 0.26
C SER A 70 4.29 11.94 1.52
N LYS A 71 4.81 13.16 1.38
CA LYS A 71 5.22 13.99 2.52
C LYS A 71 4.05 14.29 3.44
N LYS A 72 2.87 14.58 2.88
CA LYS A 72 1.66 14.84 3.67
C LYS A 72 1.24 13.62 4.48
N GLU A 73 1.21 12.44 3.85
CA GLU A 73 0.86 11.17 4.49
C GLU A 73 1.83 10.81 5.63
N ILE A 74 3.13 10.96 5.39
CA ILE A 74 4.17 10.74 6.41
C ILE A 74 4.00 11.71 7.59
N GLU A 75 3.76 13.00 7.33
CA GLU A 75 3.58 14.01 8.37
C GLU A 75 2.32 13.78 9.21
N GLU A 76 1.21 13.37 8.59
CA GLU A 76 -0.03 13.02 9.31
C GLU A 76 0.21 11.86 10.28
N ILE A 77 0.87 10.80 9.83
CA ILE A 77 1.20 9.64 10.68
C ILE A 77 2.17 10.05 11.79
N ARG A 78 3.18 10.88 11.48
CA ARG A 78 4.13 11.41 12.47
C ARG A 78 3.41 12.18 13.56
N PHE A 79 2.45 13.04 13.19
CA PHE A 79 1.68 13.82 14.14
C PHE A 79 0.90 12.91 15.10
N VAL A 80 0.19 11.90 14.57
CA VAL A 80 -0.58 10.95 15.40
C VAL A 80 0.34 10.12 16.29
N LEU A 81 1.46 9.62 15.74
CA LEU A 81 2.46 8.91 16.53
C LEU A 81 2.96 9.78 17.68
N ASN A 82 3.26 11.05 17.44
CA ASN A 82 3.81 11.95 18.46
C ASN A 82 2.89 12.10 19.68
N ILE A 83 1.58 12.21 19.47
CA ILE A 83 0.59 12.34 20.55
C ILE A 83 0.17 11.00 21.18
N SER A 84 0.51 9.87 20.55
CA SER A 84 0.24 8.53 21.09
C SER A 84 1.14 8.18 22.28
N LYS A 85 0.70 7.23 23.12
CA LYS A 85 1.41 6.81 24.34
C LYS A 85 2.81 6.26 24.02
N GLU A 86 3.81 6.71 24.79
CA GLU A 86 5.19 6.23 24.65
C GLU A 86 5.33 4.72 24.84
N SER A 87 5.99 4.08 23.88
CA SER A 87 6.31 2.65 23.92
C SER A 87 7.48 2.32 23.00
N LYS A 88 8.16 1.19 23.26
CA LYS A 88 9.23 0.70 22.36
C LYS A 88 8.73 0.46 20.94
N LYS A 89 7.47 0.03 20.80
CA LYS A 89 6.82 -0.19 19.49
C LYS A 89 6.59 1.14 18.76
N LYS A 90 6.10 2.17 19.45
CA LYS A 90 5.99 3.53 18.91
C LYS A 90 7.34 4.01 18.39
N GLU A 91 8.40 3.89 19.18
CA GLU A 91 9.74 4.35 18.77
C GLU A 91 10.24 3.62 17.51
N MET A 92 10.00 2.30 17.44
CA MET A 92 10.32 1.49 16.25
C MET A 92 9.55 1.97 15.01
N ILE A 93 8.23 2.14 15.12
CA ILE A 93 7.39 2.63 14.01
C ILE A 93 7.81 4.04 13.59
N SER A 94 8.04 4.95 14.54
CA SER A 94 8.52 6.30 14.24
C SER A 94 9.84 6.29 13.47
N LYS A 95 10.79 5.42 13.84
CA LYS A 95 12.05 5.27 13.08
C LYS A 95 11.80 4.79 11.66
N LEU A 96 10.93 3.79 11.48
CA LEU A 96 10.55 3.26 10.16
C LEU A 96 9.94 4.35 9.27
N ILE A 97 8.92 5.05 9.77
CA ILE A 97 8.25 6.15 9.06
C ILE A 97 9.23 7.30 8.75
N ASN A 98 10.21 7.53 9.61
CA ASN A 98 11.23 8.56 9.37
C ASN A 98 12.25 8.20 8.29
N SER A 99 12.44 6.92 8.03
CA SER A 99 13.32 6.40 6.98
C SER A 99 12.59 6.06 5.68
N THR A 100 11.29 6.36 5.58
CA THR A 100 10.51 6.09 4.37
C THR A 100 11.02 6.93 3.20
N ASN A 101 11.34 6.26 2.10
CA ASN A 101 11.68 6.89 0.83
C ASN A 101 10.53 6.81 -0.18
N ILE A 102 9.76 5.72 -0.14
CA ILE A 102 8.69 5.42 -1.09
C ILE A 102 7.42 5.05 -0.32
N VAL A 103 6.27 5.47 -0.83
CA VAL A 103 4.96 5.05 -0.32
C VAL A 103 4.15 4.44 -1.45
N TYR A 104 3.75 3.18 -1.29
CA TYR A 104 2.69 2.62 -2.11
C TYR A 104 1.34 2.86 -1.45
N THR A 105 0.35 3.24 -2.24
CA THR A 105 -1.04 3.40 -1.80
C THR A 105 -1.93 2.48 -2.63
N LEU A 106 -2.68 1.62 -1.95
CA LEU A 106 -3.74 0.81 -2.55
C LEU A 106 -5.06 1.39 -2.05
N GLN A 107 -5.84 1.95 -2.98
CA GLN A 107 -7.15 2.54 -2.72
C GLN A 107 -8.24 1.60 -3.23
N ILE A 108 -9.20 1.30 -2.36
CA ILE A 108 -10.37 0.48 -2.66
C ILE A 108 -11.67 1.11 -2.18
N ASN A 109 -12.80 0.59 -2.65
CA ASN A 109 -14.09 0.79 -2.00
C ASN A 109 -14.40 -0.42 -1.11
N GLN A 110 -14.24 -0.26 0.20
CA GLN A 110 -14.40 -1.34 1.18
C GLN A 110 -15.81 -1.96 1.19
N ASP A 111 -16.84 -1.21 0.77
CA ASP A 111 -18.22 -1.73 0.77
C ASP A 111 -18.50 -2.60 -0.45
N GLN A 112 -17.61 -2.58 -1.45
CA GLN A 112 -17.76 -3.25 -2.73
C GLN A 112 -16.66 -4.27 -3.01
N ILE A 113 -15.73 -4.49 -2.10
CA ILE A 113 -14.64 -5.44 -2.31
C ILE A 113 -15.14 -6.89 -2.20
N THR A 114 -14.59 -7.79 -3.03
CA THR A 114 -14.82 -9.24 -2.96
C THR A 114 -13.73 -9.94 -2.17
N ASP A 115 -13.97 -11.19 -1.76
CA ASP A 115 -12.96 -12.01 -1.08
C ASP A 115 -11.73 -12.22 -1.98
N ASP A 116 -11.93 -12.55 -3.27
CA ASP A 116 -10.85 -12.65 -4.27
C ASP A 116 -10.01 -11.37 -4.37
N CYS A 117 -10.67 -10.21 -4.27
CA CYS A 117 -9.97 -8.93 -4.30
C CYS A 117 -9.19 -8.69 -3.01
N TRP A 118 -9.69 -9.12 -1.85
CA TRP A 118 -8.90 -9.11 -0.61
C TRP A 118 -7.68 -10.03 -0.71
N GLU A 119 -7.83 -11.24 -1.26
CA GLU A 119 -6.71 -12.17 -1.43
C GLU A 119 -5.61 -11.62 -2.37
N MET A 120 -6.03 -10.95 -3.45
CA MET A 120 -5.11 -10.21 -4.32
C MET A 120 -4.41 -9.09 -3.55
N LEU A 121 -5.13 -8.27 -2.76
CA LEU A 121 -4.54 -7.18 -1.99
C LEU A 121 -3.51 -7.70 -0.98
N ASP A 122 -3.85 -8.71 -0.18
CA ASP A 122 -2.93 -9.31 0.79
C ASP A 122 -1.65 -9.80 0.12
N SER A 123 -1.78 -10.40 -1.07
CA SER A 123 -0.65 -10.90 -1.85
C SER A 123 0.23 -9.76 -2.39
N VAL A 124 -0.40 -8.71 -2.92
CA VAL A 124 0.30 -7.52 -3.43
C VAL A 124 0.98 -6.77 -2.28
N GLU A 125 0.31 -6.56 -1.15
CA GLU A 125 0.88 -5.94 0.04
C GLU A 125 2.10 -6.69 0.55
N ALA A 126 2.00 -8.02 0.65
CA ALA A 126 3.12 -8.87 1.07
C ALA A 126 4.29 -8.77 0.09
N MET A 127 4.03 -8.76 -1.21
CA MET A 127 5.07 -8.55 -2.23
C MET A 127 5.73 -7.19 -2.06
N LEU A 128 4.96 -6.11 -1.99
CA LEU A 128 5.47 -4.74 -1.85
C LEU A 128 6.33 -4.61 -0.58
N MET A 129 5.80 -5.02 0.58
CA MET A 129 6.53 -4.95 1.85
C MET A 129 7.84 -5.75 1.81
N ARG A 130 7.87 -6.93 1.19
CA ARG A 130 9.10 -7.74 1.08
C ARG A 130 10.12 -7.11 0.13
N SER A 131 9.66 -6.53 -0.98
CA SER A 131 10.54 -5.92 -1.98
C SER A 131 11.29 -4.69 -1.46
N CYS A 132 10.70 -3.95 -0.52
CA CYS A 132 11.19 -2.63 -0.11
C CYS A 132 11.50 -2.50 1.39
N ASN A 133 11.56 -3.63 2.10
CA ASN A 133 11.62 -3.69 3.56
C ASN A 133 10.57 -2.80 4.24
N GLY A 134 9.33 -2.88 3.74
CA GLY A 134 8.25 -1.98 4.11
C GLY A 134 7.40 -2.45 5.29
N ILE A 135 6.58 -1.52 5.78
CA ILE A 135 5.48 -1.78 6.73
C ILE A 135 4.16 -1.32 6.16
N LEU A 136 3.09 -2.06 6.43
CA LEU A 136 1.74 -1.69 6.05
C LEU A 136 1.08 -0.85 7.14
N PHE A 137 0.36 0.19 6.73
CA PHE A 137 -0.53 0.98 7.56
C PHE A 137 -1.90 1.07 6.92
N THR A 138 -2.95 0.86 7.71
CA THR A 138 -4.33 0.81 7.21
C THR A 138 -5.15 2.01 7.67
N SER A 139 -6.28 2.26 7.00
CA SER A 139 -7.25 3.28 7.43
C SER A 139 -7.83 3.04 8.84
N ASP A 140 -7.66 1.84 9.42
CA ASP A 140 -8.06 1.52 10.80
C ASP A 140 -7.00 1.90 11.84
N ASN A 141 -5.97 2.62 11.42
CA ASN A 141 -4.83 3.07 12.22
C ASN A 141 -3.98 1.93 12.77
N GLU A 142 -3.84 0.84 11.99
CA GLU A 142 -3.10 -0.35 12.38
C GLU A 142 -1.85 -0.52 11.52
N PHE A 143 -0.77 -0.98 12.13
CA PHE A 143 0.49 -1.30 11.45
C PHE A 143 0.72 -2.81 11.42
N PHE A 144 1.18 -3.31 10.28
CA PHE A 144 1.49 -4.72 10.05
C PHE A 144 2.91 -4.89 9.50
N ASP A 145 3.51 -6.04 9.81
CA ASP A 145 4.80 -6.46 9.26
C ASP A 145 4.65 -7.24 7.93
N GLN A 146 5.78 -7.66 7.35
CA GLN A 146 5.86 -8.42 6.09
C GLN A 146 5.18 -9.81 6.12
N LYS A 147 4.76 -10.27 7.31
CA LYS A 147 3.98 -11.49 7.50
C LYS A 147 2.49 -11.19 7.74
N LEU A 148 2.07 -9.95 7.49
CA LEU A 148 0.74 -9.43 7.78
C LEU A 148 0.36 -9.59 9.26
N GLN A 149 1.35 -9.59 10.17
CA GLN A 149 1.10 -9.63 11.60
C GLN A 149 1.01 -8.22 12.14
N LYS A 150 -0.08 -7.92 12.86
CA LYS A 150 -0.27 -6.63 13.52
C LYS A 150 0.83 -6.37 14.55
N ILE A 151 1.59 -5.31 14.33
CA ILE A 151 2.70 -4.92 15.22
C ILE A 151 2.32 -3.74 16.13
N TYR A 152 1.45 -2.83 15.68
CA TYR A 152 1.06 -1.63 16.42
C TYR A 152 -0.33 -1.10 16.02
N LYS A 153 -0.97 -0.33 16.90
CA LYS A 153 -2.22 0.41 16.64
C LYS A 153 -2.11 1.78 17.31
N LEU A 154 -2.46 2.85 16.58
CA LEU A 154 -2.45 4.22 17.11
C LEU A 154 -3.61 4.46 18.09
#